data_AF-A0A1F7T8X7-F1
#
_entry.id   AF-A0A1F7T8X7-F1
#
_cell.length_a   1.000
_cell.length_b   1.000
_cell.length_c   1.000
_cell.angle_alpha   90.00
_cell.angle_beta   90.00
_cell.angle_gamma   90.00
#
_symmetry.space_group_name_H-M   'P 1'
#
loop_
_entity.id
_entity.type
_entity.pdbx_description
1 polymer ?
#
loop_
_entity_poly.entity_id
_entity_poly.type
_entity_poly.pdbx_seq_one_letter_code
_entity_poly.pdbx_strand_id
1 'polypeptide(L)'
;MTTRPLAAAAFHLVLGMVWWGPFLAVLGAWGALTLYSGGIPRIEPLIRGAALYLAGYWIVGGMNYGFPRYYLALLPLLCGLAANPAWIPKPGARALGALLLLVLPFAIWAPDPILALNAGLREAFVHQELSQTLGGTVLGWAAWAGLAAGIGWALRIPWAKLLVLLALANILGLGVSQARAPYGTSYGYGEEGRAETLRWLERNVPRGSALLTPPNLGPEIRKLGLRGAGHGAWKTRESILGYLRRERPAAIVLGATENAVWQLRWLLLQPPAELDACRGRFYRIGSYQMCRLEWPQGPIRPPASG
;
A
#
# COMPACT_ATOMS: atom_id res chain seq x y z
N MET A 1 15.98 -14.54 -17.60
CA MET A 1 14.54 -14.72 -17.90
C MET A 1 13.75 -13.53 -17.36
N THR A 2 13.36 -12.65 -18.29
CA THR A 2 12.68 -11.36 -18.11
C THR A 2 11.17 -11.57 -17.98
N THR A 3 10.66 -11.74 -16.77
CA THR A 3 9.23 -11.50 -16.54
C THR A 3 8.95 -10.05 -16.88
N ARG A 4 8.16 -9.86 -17.94
CA ARG A 4 8.07 -8.69 -18.81
C ARG A 4 7.89 -7.37 -18.04
N PRO A 5 8.60 -6.29 -18.41
CA PRO A 5 8.38 -4.94 -17.87
C PRO A 5 6.91 -4.49 -18.00
N LEU A 6 6.16 -5.09 -18.92
CA LEU A 6 4.71 -4.92 -19.08
C LEU A 6 3.88 -5.31 -17.84
N ALA A 7 4.24 -6.36 -17.11
CA ALA A 7 3.46 -6.78 -15.93
C ALA A 7 3.69 -5.82 -14.75
N ALA A 8 4.91 -5.33 -14.59
CA ALA A 8 5.24 -4.29 -13.61
C ALA A 8 4.61 -2.94 -14.01
N ALA A 9 4.69 -2.58 -15.29
CA ALA A 9 4.05 -1.36 -15.82
C ALA A 9 2.52 -1.43 -15.66
N ALA A 10 1.88 -2.56 -15.98
CA ALA A 10 0.45 -2.78 -15.78
C ALA A 10 0.07 -2.72 -14.29
N PHE A 11 0.88 -3.28 -13.39
CA PHE A 11 0.70 -3.16 -11.94
C PHE A 11 0.73 -1.69 -11.49
N HIS A 12 1.71 -0.91 -11.94
CA HIS A 12 1.80 0.52 -11.62
C HIS A 12 0.69 1.35 -12.26
N LEU A 13 0.23 0.96 -13.47
CA LEU A 13 -0.92 1.57 -14.15
C LEU A 13 -2.21 1.29 -13.40
N VAL A 14 -2.46 0.06 -12.95
CA VAL A 14 -3.63 -0.32 -12.16
C VAL A 14 -3.61 0.39 -10.81
N LEU A 15 -2.47 0.43 -10.12
CA LEU A 15 -2.32 1.23 -8.91
C LEU A 15 -2.65 2.69 -9.18
N GLY A 16 -2.03 3.29 -10.20
CA GLY A 16 -2.35 4.65 -10.63
C GLY A 16 -3.85 4.82 -10.89
N MET A 17 -4.47 3.95 -11.67
CA MET A 17 -5.90 4.03 -11.99
C MET A 17 -6.81 3.85 -10.77
N VAL A 18 -6.45 3.04 -9.77
CA VAL A 18 -7.28 2.92 -8.56
C VAL A 18 -7.03 4.07 -7.59
N TRP A 19 -5.78 4.54 -7.46
CA TRP A 19 -5.45 5.76 -6.71
C TRP A 19 -6.17 6.98 -7.27
N TRP A 20 -6.34 7.02 -8.58
CA TRP A 20 -6.97 8.12 -9.29
C TRP A 20 -8.43 7.90 -9.60
N GLY A 21 -8.92 6.65 -9.56
CA GLY A 21 -10.24 6.26 -10.04
C GLY A 21 -11.38 7.08 -9.42
N PRO A 22 -11.43 7.24 -8.09
CA PRO A 22 -12.41 8.11 -7.45
C PRO A 22 -12.30 9.57 -7.90
N PHE A 23 -11.07 10.08 -8.10
CA PHE A 23 -10.83 11.46 -8.54
C PHE A 23 -11.15 11.67 -10.02
N LEU A 24 -10.76 10.74 -10.90
CA LEU A 24 -11.07 10.75 -12.33
C LEU A 24 -12.55 10.55 -12.59
N ALA A 25 -13.24 9.72 -11.80
CA ALA A 25 -14.69 9.57 -11.85
C ALA A 25 -15.38 10.87 -11.44
N VAL A 26 -14.90 11.53 -10.38
CA VAL A 26 -15.38 12.85 -9.95
C VAL A 26 -15.09 13.92 -11.02
N LEU A 27 -13.92 13.91 -11.65
CA LEU A 27 -13.54 14.85 -12.70
C LEU A 27 -14.31 14.63 -13.99
N GLY A 28 -14.54 13.37 -14.37
CA GLY A 28 -15.38 12.99 -15.49
C GLY A 28 -16.83 13.42 -15.27
N ALA A 29 -17.36 13.20 -14.07
CA ALA A 29 -18.68 13.67 -13.68
C ALA A 29 -18.76 15.22 -13.70
N TRP A 30 -17.71 15.91 -13.22
CA TRP A 30 -17.64 17.37 -13.25
C TRP A 30 -17.56 17.92 -14.67
N GLY A 31 -16.70 17.36 -15.52
CA GLY A 31 -16.61 17.72 -16.93
C GLY A 31 -17.95 17.53 -17.65
N ALA A 32 -18.60 16.38 -17.45
CA ALA A 32 -19.91 16.08 -18.04
C ALA A 32 -21.00 17.06 -17.57
N LEU A 33 -21.05 17.37 -16.27
CA LEU A 33 -22.03 18.31 -15.70
C LEU A 33 -21.77 19.75 -16.13
N THR A 34 -20.51 20.18 -16.22
CA THR A 34 -20.16 21.54 -16.62
C THR A 34 -20.51 21.76 -18.10
N LEU A 35 -20.24 20.76 -18.95
CA LEU A 35 -20.66 20.73 -20.35
C LEU A 35 -22.19 20.74 -20.47
N TYR A 36 -22.91 19.95 -19.65
CA TYR A 36 -24.37 19.95 -19.61
C TYR A 36 -24.95 21.32 -19.23
N SER A 37 -24.28 22.06 -18.34
CA SER A 37 -24.68 23.42 -17.93
C SER A 37 -24.21 24.55 -18.86
N GLY A 38 -23.59 24.24 -20.01
CA GLY A 38 -23.09 25.23 -20.97
C GLY A 38 -21.82 25.97 -20.54
N GLY A 39 -21.12 25.50 -19.51
CA GLY A 39 -19.87 26.08 -19.03
C GLY A 39 -18.63 25.46 -19.67
N ILE A 40 -17.49 26.17 -19.60
CA ILE A 40 -16.18 25.65 -20.02
C ILE A 40 -15.45 25.15 -18.77
N PRO A 41 -15.19 23.83 -18.64
CA PRO A 41 -14.49 23.30 -17.48
C PRO A 41 -13.02 23.76 -17.49
N ARG A 42 -12.59 24.46 -16.42
CA ARG A 42 -11.17 24.83 -16.23
C ARG A 42 -10.43 23.70 -15.53
N ILE A 43 -9.98 22.73 -16.33
CA ILE A 43 -9.31 21.50 -15.86
C ILE A 43 -7.81 21.69 -15.58
N GLU A 44 -7.21 22.80 -16.03
CA GLU A 44 -5.76 23.03 -15.99
C GLU A 44 -5.09 22.90 -14.62
N PRO A 45 -5.59 23.52 -13.52
CA PRO A 45 -4.95 23.40 -12.20
C PRO A 45 -4.94 21.94 -11.71
N LEU A 46 -5.98 21.21 -12.09
CA LEU A 46 -6.18 19.82 -11.74
C LEU A 46 -5.26 18.90 -12.54
N ILE A 47 -5.09 19.14 -13.85
CA ILE A 47 -4.09 18.49 -14.70
C ILE A 47 -2.66 18.78 -14.23
N ARG A 48 -2.38 20.00 -13.77
CA ARG A 48 -1.04 20.38 -13.27
C ARG A 48 -0.72 19.70 -11.94
N GLY A 49 -1.66 19.69 -10.98
CA GLY A 49 -1.51 18.96 -9.72
C GLY A 49 -1.38 17.45 -9.94
N ALA A 50 -2.18 16.93 -10.86
CA ALA A 50 -2.12 15.57 -11.38
C ALA A 50 -0.73 15.20 -11.94
N ALA A 51 -0.20 16.02 -12.85
CA ALA A 51 1.09 15.78 -13.51
C ALA A 51 2.29 15.91 -12.55
N LEU A 52 2.30 16.92 -11.68
CA LEU A 52 3.32 17.09 -10.63
C LEU A 52 3.34 15.88 -9.68
N TYR A 53 2.17 15.33 -9.37
CA TYR A 53 2.06 14.14 -8.55
C TYR A 53 2.59 12.88 -9.24
N LEU A 54 2.23 12.63 -10.50
CA LEU A 54 2.79 11.51 -11.28
C LEU A 54 4.31 11.62 -11.38
N ALA A 55 4.82 12.83 -11.66
CA ALA A 55 6.25 13.09 -11.69
C ALA A 55 6.89 12.75 -10.34
N GLY A 56 6.33 13.19 -9.21
CA GLY A 56 6.82 12.84 -7.87
C GLY A 56 6.79 11.34 -7.58
N TYR A 57 5.68 10.65 -7.90
CA TYR A 57 5.53 9.21 -7.73
C TYR A 57 6.57 8.41 -8.53
N TRP A 58 6.83 8.82 -9.78
CA TRP A 58 7.81 8.17 -10.65
C TRP A 58 9.25 8.48 -10.24
N ILE A 59 9.56 9.72 -9.85
CA ILE A 59 10.89 10.15 -9.40
C ILE A 59 11.29 9.42 -8.11
N VAL A 60 10.36 9.18 -7.19
CA VAL A 60 10.62 8.48 -5.92
C VAL A 60 10.53 6.94 -6.07
N GLY A 61 10.44 6.44 -7.30
CA GLY A 61 10.61 5.02 -7.58
C GLY A 61 9.40 4.15 -7.24
N GLY A 62 8.18 4.71 -7.31
CA GLY A 62 6.94 3.94 -7.43
C GLY A 62 6.78 2.79 -6.43
N MET A 63 6.77 3.11 -5.12
CA MET A 63 6.59 2.20 -3.97
C MET A 63 7.85 1.72 -3.22
N ASN A 64 8.97 2.44 -3.25
CA ASN A 64 10.00 2.23 -2.24
C ASN A 64 9.78 3.21 -1.09
N TYR A 65 9.26 2.69 0.02
CA TYR A 65 9.23 3.36 1.32
C TYR A 65 8.33 4.59 1.45
N GLY A 66 7.05 4.38 1.75
CA GLY A 66 6.24 5.37 2.47
C GLY A 66 6.03 6.76 1.82
N PHE A 67 6.10 6.89 0.49
CA PHE A 67 5.82 8.16 -0.22
C PHE A 67 4.42 8.72 0.17
N PRO A 68 4.25 10.04 0.34
CA PRO A 68 3.66 10.61 1.55
C PRO A 68 2.14 10.45 1.57
N ARG A 69 1.71 9.43 2.30
CA ARG A 69 0.31 8.99 2.44
C ARG A 69 -0.63 10.09 2.96
N TYR A 70 -0.11 11.04 3.74
CA TYR A 70 -0.90 12.09 4.39
C TYR A 70 -1.27 13.26 3.47
N TYR A 71 -0.46 13.58 2.45
CA TYR A 71 -0.74 14.69 1.54
C TYR A 71 -1.58 14.28 0.34
N LEU A 72 -1.72 12.97 0.06
CA LEU A 72 -2.49 12.42 -1.07
C LEU A 72 -4.00 12.71 -0.98
N ALA A 73 -4.57 12.63 0.22
CA ALA A 73 -5.97 12.98 0.43
C ALA A 73 -6.20 14.50 0.40
N LEU A 74 -5.16 15.28 0.72
CA LEU A 74 -5.20 16.75 0.79
C LEU A 74 -4.94 17.42 -0.55
N LEU A 75 -4.14 16.83 -1.45
CA LEU A 75 -3.70 17.50 -2.68
C LEU A 75 -4.87 17.95 -3.57
N PRO A 76 -5.91 17.12 -3.83
CA PRO A 76 -7.05 17.54 -4.64
C PRO A 76 -7.90 18.61 -3.93
N LEU A 77 -8.01 18.52 -2.61
CA LEU A 77 -8.67 19.54 -1.78
C LEU A 77 -7.90 20.87 -1.86
N LEU A 78 -6.58 20.85 -1.70
CA LEU A 78 -5.70 22.03 -1.76
C LEU A 78 -5.69 22.65 -3.17
N CYS A 79 -5.66 21.83 -4.23
CA CYS A 79 -5.78 22.32 -5.61
C CYS A 79 -7.16 22.93 -5.89
N GLY A 80 -8.24 22.31 -5.39
CA GLY A 80 -9.60 22.83 -5.50
C GLY A 80 -9.80 24.14 -4.72
N LEU A 81 -9.29 24.21 -3.49
CA LEU A 81 -9.31 25.41 -2.65
C LEU A 81 -8.46 26.55 -3.25
N ALA A 82 -7.29 26.23 -3.81
CA ALA A 82 -6.45 27.20 -4.50
C ALA A 82 -7.09 27.72 -5.81
N ALA A 83 -7.86 26.87 -6.51
CA ALA A 83 -8.56 27.26 -7.72
C ALA A 83 -9.80 28.12 -7.45
N ASN A 84 -10.46 27.94 -6.31
CA ASN A 84 -11.59 28.79 -5.90
C ASN A 84 -11.78 28.80 -4.36
N PRO A 85 -11.28 29.82 -3.66
CA PRO A 85 -11.39 29.90 -2.20
C PRO A 85 -12.82 30.08 -1.69
N ALA A 86 -13.77 30.49 -2.55
CA ALA A 86 -15.19 30.57 -2.19
C ALA A 86 -15.84 29.18 -1.97
N TRP A 87 -15.14 28.09 -2.28
CA TRP A 87 -15.59 26.72 -2.04
C TRP A 87 -15.38 26.23 -0.62
N ILE A 88 -14.66 26.98 0.23
CA ILE A 88 -14.60 26.69 1.67
C ILE A 88 -16.03 26.77 2.21
N PRO A 89 -16.63 25.65 2.66
CA PRO A 89 -17.98 25.69 3.18
C PRO A 89 -17.99 26.57 4.43
N LYS A 90 -18.79 27.64 4.41
CA LYS A 90 -19.13 28.36 5.65
C LYS A 90 -19.78 27.35 6.61
N PRO A 91 -19.30 27.25 7.87
CA PRO A 91 -19.81 26.25 8.80
C PRO A 91 -21.29 26.53 9.07
N GLY A 92 -22.15 25.69 8.52
CA GLY A 92 -23.60 25.73 8.71
C GLY A 92 -24.11 24.34 9.04
N ALA A 93 -25.20 24.25 9.79
CA ALA A 93 -25.74 22.99 10.31
C ALA A 93 -25.93 21.90 9.23
N ARG A 94 -26.33 22.29 8.01
CA ARG A 94 -26.48 21.37 6.87
C ARG A 94 -25.15 20.79 6.38
N ALA A 95 -24.09 21.60 6.30
CA ALA A 95 -22.77 21.15 5.87
C ALA A 95 -22.11 20.26 6.93
N LEU A 96 -22.29 20.60 8.21
CA LEU A 96 -21.83 19.78 9.32
C LEU A 96 -22.58 18.44 9.39
N GLY A 97 -23.91 18.46 9.23
CA GLY A 97 -24.73 17.25 9.16
C GLY A 97 -24.33 16.34 7.99
N ALA A 98 -24.13 16.91 6.80
CA ALA A 98 -23.62 16.17 5.65
C ALA A 98 -22.24 15.56 5.93
N LEU A 99 -21.31 16.31 6.53
CA LEU A 99 -19.99 15.81 6.88
C LEU A 99 -20.07 14.60 7.84
N LEU A 100 -20.87 14.70 8.90
CA LEU A 100 -21.03 13.63 9.88
C LEU A 100 -21.65 12.37 9.24
N LEU A 101 -22.67 12.54 8.39
CA LEU A 101 -23.30 11.45 7.65
C LEU A 101 -22.37 10.79 6.61
N LEU A 102 -21.31 11.48 6.17
CA LEU A 102 -20.32 10.92 5.26
C LEU A 102 -19.17 10.23 6.01
N VAL A 103 -18.76 10.77 7.16
CA VAL A 103 -17.69 10.22 8.01
C VAL A 103 -18.12 8.88 8.63
N LEU A 104 -19.34 8.79 9.15
CA LEU A 104 -19.81 7.60 9.87
C LEU A 104 -19.80 6.32 9.02
N PRO A 105 -20.42 6.28 7.82
CA PRO A 105 -20.36 5.12 6.93
C PRO A 105 -18.95 4.80 6.50
N PHE A 106 -18.10 5.82 6.29
CA PHE A 106 -16.71 5.58 5.94
C PHE A 106 -15.97 4.88 7.08
N ALA A 107 -16.08 5.42 8.30
CA ALA A 107 -15.40 4.91 9.49
C ALA A 107 -15.84 3.49 9.89
N ILE A 108 -17.06 3.09 9.53
CA ILE A 108 -17.64 1.79 9.91
C ILE A 108 -17.50 0.76 8.79
N TRP A 109 -17.71 1.15 7.53
CA TRP A 109 -17.91 0.21 6.43
C TRP A 109 -16.97 0.39 5.25
N ALA A 110 -16.49 1.62 4.98
CA ALA A 110 -15.64 1.80 3.81
C ALA A 110 -14.30 1.07 4.01
N PRO A 111 -13.90 0.19 3.07
CA PRO A 111 -12.63 -0.47 3.15
C PRO A 111 -11.52 0.58 3.06
N ASP A 112 -10.49 0.43 3.90
CA ASP A 112 -9.32 1.28 3.85
C ASP A 112 -8.65 1.14 2.46
N PRO A 113 -8.71 2.20 1.63
CA PRO A 113 -8.18 2.15 0.27
C PRO A 113 -6.67 1.99 0.29
N ILE A 114 -5.99 2.55 1.28
CA ILE A 114 -4.54 2.50 1.39
C ILE A 114 -4.13 1.07 1.74
N LEU A 115 -4.86 0.40 2.63
CA LEU A 115 -4.62 -1.01 2.96
C LEU A 115 -4.86 -1.90 1.74
N ALA A 116 -6.01 -1.76 1.09
CA ALA A 116 -6.37 -2.55 -0.08
C ALA A 116 -5.35 -2.39 -1.21
N LEU A 117 -4.84 -1.18 -1.43
CA LEU A 117 -3.87 -0.90 -2.48
C LEU A 117 -2.43 -1.26 -2.10
N ASN A 118 -2.04 -1.08 -0.85
CA ASN A 118 -0.66 -1.31 -0.43
C ASN A 118 -0.40 -2.77 -0.08
N ALA A 119 -1.28 -3.39 0.72
CA ALA A 119 -1.16 -4.78 1.13
C ALA A 119 -1.99 -5.70 0.23
N GLY A 120 -3.28 -5.40 0.07
CA GLY A 120 -4.23 -6.25 -0.67
C GLY A 120 -3.78 -6.52 -2.12
N LEU A 121 -3.44 -5.48 -2.88
CA LEU A 121 -2.96 -5.65 -4.26
C LEU A 121 -1.67 -6.46 -4.31
N ARG A 122 -0.72 -6.21 -3.41
CA ARG A 122 0.54 -6.96 -3.42
C ARG A 122 0.31 -8.43 -3.15
N GLU A 123 -0.51 -8.76 -2.16
CA GLU A 123 -0.91 -10.14 -1.89
C GLU A 123 -1.65 -10.76 -3.06
N ALA A 124 -2.62 -10.05 -3.65
CA ALA A 124 -3.39 -10.52 -4.79
C ALA A 124 -2.52 -10.72 -6.04
N PHE A 125 -1.44 -9.93 -6.22
CA PHE A 125 -0.46 -10.14 -7.29
C PHE A 125 0.48 -11.31 -7.04
N VAL A 126 0.75 -11.65 -5.77
CA VAL A 126 1.51 -12.83 -5.40
C VAL A 126 0.66 -14.10 -5.55
N HIS A 127 -0.59 -14.05 -5.11
CA HIS A 127 -1.50 -15.21 -5.06
C HIS A 127 -2.44 -15.33 -6.27
N GLN A 128 -2.37 -14.40 -7.23
CA GLN A 128 -3.22 -14.34 -8.44
C GLN A 128 -4.73 -14.10 -8.18
N GLU A 129 -5.08 -13.49 -7.05
CA GLU A 129 -6.47 -13.23 -6.62
C GLU A 129 -6.91 -11.77 -6.86
N LEU A 130 -6.35 -11.15 -7.91
CA LEU A 130 -6.47 -9.72 -8.18
C LEU A 130 -7.92 -9.24 -8.32
N SER A 131 -8.78 -10.06 -8.95
CA SER A 131 -10.18 -9.72 -9.23
C SER A 131 -11.04 -9.57 -7.98
N GLN A 132 -10.83 -10.42 -6.96
CA GLN A 132 -11.62 -10.38 -5.73
C GLN A 132 -11.24 -9.17 -4.86
N THR A 133 -9.93 -8.91 -4.73
CA THR A 133 -9.43 -7.79 -3.93
C THR A 133 -9.79 -6.44 -4.56
N LEU A 134 -9.61 -6.30 -5.88
CA LEU A 134 -10.02 -5.09 -6.60
C LEU A 134 -11.54 -4.92 -6.62
N GLY A 135 -12.29 -6.00 -6.83
CA GLY A 135 -13.75 -5.96 -6.88
C GLY A 135 -14.36 -5.45 -5.58
N GLY A 136 -13.95 -6.00 -4.43
CA GLY A 136 -14.45 -5.55 -3.12
C GLY A 136 -14.12 -4.10 -2.82
N THR A 137 -12.89 -3.67 -3.16
CA THR A 137 -12.45 -2.28 -2.97
C THR A 137 -13.27 -1.33 -3.86
N VAL A 138 -13.35 -1.61 -5.15
CA VAL A 138 -14.10 -0.77 -6.11
C VAL A 138 -15.57 -0.69 -5.73
N LEU A 139 -16.21 -1.80 -5.36
CA LEU A 139 -17.61 -1.83 -4.94
C LEU A 139 -17.85 -1.03 -3.66
N GLY A 140 -16.99 -1.17 -2.65
CA GLY A 140 -17.10 -0.39 -1.41
C GLY A 140 -17.00 1.11 -1.66
N TRP A 141 -16.08 1.52 -2.53
CA TRP A 141 -15.90 2.92 -2.92
C TRP A 141 -17.05 3.46 -3.77
N ALA A 142 -17.55 2.66 -4.72
CA ALA A 142 -18.71 3.02 -5.53
C ALA A 142 -19.97 3.19 -4.66
N ALA A 143 -20.17 2.30 -3.68
CA ALA A 143 -21.29 2.40 -2.75
C ALA A 143 -21.19 3.64 -1.86
N TRP A 144 -19.99 3.94 -1.33
CA TRP A 144 -19.77 5.15 -0.55
C TRP A 144 -19.98 6.43 -1.38
N ALA A 145 -19.48 6.47 -2.62
CA ALA A 145 -19.72 7.58 -3.54
C ALA A 145 -21.21 7.73 -3.89
N GLY A 146 -21.94 6.63 -4.06
CA GLY A 146 -23.39 6.62 -4.28
C GLY A 146 -24.15 7.18 -3.07
N LEU A 147 -23.79 6.76 -1.86
CA LEU A 147 -24.35 7.31 -0.62
C LEU A 147 -24.10 8.81 -0.52
N ALA A 148 -22.89 9.26 -0.88
CA ALA A 148 -22.54 10.66 -0.87
C ALA A 148 -23.36 11.49 -1.86
N ALA A 149 -23.54 10.99 -3.08
CA ALA A 149 -24.42 11.61 -4.07
C ALA A 149 -25.87 11.72 -3.53
N GLY A 150 -26.37 10.67 -2.88
CA GLY A 150 -27.70 10.66 -2.25
C GLY A 150 -27.85 11.70 -1.14
N ILE A 151 -26.86 11.80 -0.24
CA ILE A 151 -26.82 12.83 0.82
C ILE A 151 -26.77 14.23 0.22
N GLY A 152 -25.91 14.45 -0.78
CA GLY A 152 -25.79 15.71 -1.47
C GLY A 152 -27.10 16.16 -2.12
N TRP A 153 -27.79 15.22 -2.79
CA TRP A 153 -29.09 15.46 -3.40
C TRP A 153 -30.17 15.78 -2.35
N ALA A 154 -30.31 14.96 -1.31
CA ALA A 154 -31.31 15.12 -0.26
C ALA A 154 -31.16 16.45 0.50
N LEU A 155 -29.91 16.86 0.78
CA LEU A 155 -29.59 18.10 1.50
C LEU A 155 -29.43 19.32 0.58
N ARG A 156 -29.64 19.15 -0.74
CA ARG A 156 -29.44 20.19 -1.77
C ARG A 156 -28.08 20.86 -1.68
N ILE A 157 -27.04 20.07 -1.42
CA ILE A 157 -25.66 20.55 -1.34
C ILE A 157 -25.12 20.71 -2.77
N PRO A 158 -24.60 21.90 -3.13
CA PRO A 158 -23.93 22.09 -4.41
C PRO A 158 -22.79 21.09 -4.59
N TRP A 159 -22.65 20.54 -5.79
CA TRP A 159 -21.70 19.45 -6.07
C TRP A 159 -20.26 19.79 -5.66
N ALA A 160 -19.81 21.02 -5.94
CA ALA A 160 -18.48 21.50 -5.53
C ALA A 160 -18.26 21.43 -4.00
N LYS A 161 -19.29 21.77 -3.21
CA LYS A 161 -19.24 21.65 -1.75
C LYS A 161 -19.28 20.18 -1.30
N LEU A 162 -20.07 19.35 -1.98
CA LEU A 162 -20.11 17.91 -1.71
C LEU A 162 -18.73 17.26 -1.90
N LEU A 163 -17.98 17.64 -2.93
CA LEU A 163 -16.62 17.13 -3.16
C LEU A 163 -15.65 17.51 -2.04
N VAL A 164 -15.73 18.75 -1.55
CA VAL A 164 -14.94 19.19 -0.39
C VAL A 164 -15.33 18.40 0.87
N LEU A 165 -16.62 18.22 1.11
CA LEU A 165 -17.12 17.43 2.24
C LEU A 165 -16.71 15.96 2.13
N LEU A 166 -16.65 15.39 0.93
CA LEU A 166 -16.18 14.03 0.70
C LEU A 166 -14.69 13.88 0.98
N ALA A 167 -13.87 14.83 0.54
CA ALA A 167 -12.43 14.83 0.84
C ALA A 167 -12.20 14.91 2.36
N LEU A 168 -12.90 15.81 3.06
CA LEU A 168 -12.86 15.90 4.51
C LEU A 168 -13.36 14.63 5.20
N ALA A 169 -14.47 14.07 4.71
CA ALA A 169 -15.04 12.86 5.28
C ALA A 169 -14.13 11.64 5.13
N ASN A 170 -13.46 11.52 3.98
CA ASN A 170 -12.47 10.49 3.73
C ASN A 170 -11.30 10.62 4.71
N ILE A 171 -10.75 11.82 4.91
CA ILE A 171 -9.65 12.05 5.87
C ILE A 171 -10.08 11.69 7.30
N LEU A 172 -11.21 12.22 7.76
CA LEU A 172 -11.69 11.99 9.12
C LEU A 172 -12.09 10.54 9.35
N GLY A 173 -12.84 9.96 8.40
CA GLY A 173 -13.27 8.56 8.45
C GLY A 173 -12.10 7.60 8.41
N LEU A 174 -11.11 7.85 7.55
CA LEU A 174 -9.88 7.07 7.48
C LEU A 174 -9.09 7.17 8.78
N GLY A 175 -8.97 8.37 9.37
CA GLY A 175 -8.33 8.55 10.68
C GLY A 175 -9.01 7.73 11.78
N VAL A 176 -10.35 7.71 11.81
CA VAL A 176 -11.12 6.89 12.78
C VAL A 176 -10.92 5.39 12.54
N SER A 177 -10.96 4.95 11.28
CA SER A 177 -10.76 3.55 10.90
C SER A 177 -9.34 3.08 11.27
N GLN A 178 -8.32 3.88 10.92
CA GLN A 178 -6.92 3.64 11.24
C GLN A 178 -6.63 3.63 12.75
N ALA A 179 -7.34 4.44 13.54
CA ALA A 179 -7.18 4.45 15.00
C ALA A 179 -7.60 3.12 15.67
N ARG A 180 -8.39 2.31 14.98
CA ARG A 180 -8.87 1.00 15.47
C ARG A 180 -8.29 -0.17 14.68
N ALA A 181 -7.43 0.11 13.70
CA ALA A 181 -6.89 -0.90 12.81
C ALA A 181 -6.00 -1.89 13.57
N PRO A 182 -6.10 -3.20 13.30
CA PRO A 182 -5.18 -4.20 13.82
C PRO A 182 -3.82 -4.19 13.10
N TYR A 183 -3.63 -3.32 12.11
CA TYR A 183 -2.43 -3.18 11.30
C TYR A 183 -1.66 -1.88 11.56
N GLY A 184 -0.37 -1.88 11.22
CA GLY A 184 0.45 -0.68 11.21
C GLY A 184 -0.09 0.35 10.22
N THR A 185 -0.22 1.61 10.63
CA THR A 185 -0.72 2.74 9.80
C THR A 185 0.38 3.75 9.46
N SER A 186 1.62 3.43 9.82
CA SER A 186 2.82 4.27 9.63
C SER A 186 3.68 3.70 8.50
N TYR A 187 5.00 3.58 8.65
CA TYR A 187 5.91 3.17 7.57
C TYR A 187 5.53 1.81 6.96
N GLY A 188 5.26 0.81 7.80
CA GLY A 188 4.71 -0.50 7.43
C GLY A 188 3.18 -0.50 7.34
N TYR A 189 2.62 0.27 6.39
CA TYR A 189 1.16 0.40 6.30
C TYR A 189 0.51 -0.91 5.84
N GLY A 190 -0.39 -1.46 6.68
CA GLY A 190 -0.96 -2.79 6.50
C GLY A 190 -0.12 -3.91 7.09
N GLU A 191 0.94 -3.58 7.84
CA GLU A 191 1.75 -4.57 8.54
C GLU A 191 0.95 -5.17 9.70
N GLU A 192 0.80 -6.48 9.70
CA GLU A 192 0.13 -7.24 10.76
C GLU A 192 1.03 -8.37 11.23
N GLY A 193 0.95 -8.70 12.52
CA GLY A 193 1.63 -9.88 13.05
C GLY A 193 3.10 -9.68 13.39
N ARG A 194 3.62 -8.44 13.42
CA ARG A 194 5.04 -8.14 13.73
C ARG A 194 5.51 -8.78 15.04
N ALA A 195 4.73 -8.59 16.10
CA ALA A 195 5.10 -9.08 17.43
C ALA A 195 5.08 -10.62 17.49
N GLU A 196 4.09 -11.24 16.86
CA GLU A 196 3.93 -12.68 16.70
C GLU A 196 5.10 -13.27 15.89
N THR A 197 5.50 -12.62 14.80
CA THR A 197 6.67 -12.98 13.98
C THR A 197 7.96 -12.93 14.81
N LEU A 198 8.17 -11.86 15.60
CA LEU A 198 9.33 -11.76 16.47
C LEU A 198 9.35 -12.86 17.55
N ARG A 199 8.21 -13.16 18.16
CA ARG A 199 8.06 -14.28 19.12
C ARG A 199 8.27 -15.65 18.46
N TRP A 200 7.92 -15.80 17.19
CA TRP A 200 8.20 -17.02 16.44
C TRP A 200 9.72 -17.17 16.23
N LEU A 201 10.39 -16.11 15.80
CA LEU A 201 11.85 -16.12 15.60
C LEU A 201 12.61 -16.42 16.89
N GLU A 202 12.25 -15.77 18.00
CA GLU A 202 12.87 -16.01 19.30
C GLU A 202 12.80 -17.47 19.76
N ARG A 203 11.67 -18.15 19.48
CA ARG A 203 11.47 -19.55 19.87
C ARG A 203 12.10 -20.57 18.92
N ASN A 204 12.26 -20.24 17.65
CA ASN A 204 12.60 -21.21 16.61
C ASN A 204 13.99 -21.00 16.01
N VAL A 205 14.65 -19.89 16.29
CA VAL A 205 15.95 -19.54 15.72
C VAL A 205 16.99 -19.39 16.83
N PRO A 206 18.13 -20.10 16.76
CA PRO A 206 19.22 -19.94 17.73
C PRO A 206 19.77 -18.51 17.72
N ARG A 207 20.08 -17.97 18.91
CA ARG A 207 20.76 -16.67 19.05
C ARG A 207 22.07 -16.64 18.26
N GLY A 208 22.45 -15.46 17.78
CA GLY A 208 23.65 -15.25 16.94
C GLY A 208 23.49 -15.66 15.47
N SER A 209 22.42 -16.39 15.13
CA SER A 209 22.16 -16.79 13.74
C SER A 209 21.89 -15.59 12.84
N ALA A 210 22.33 -15.71 11.58
CA ALA A 210 21.93 -14.80 10.52
C ALA A 210 20.49 -15.07 10.10
N LEU A 211 19.78 -14.03 9.67
CA LEU A 211 18.42 -14.08 9.17
C LEU A 211 18.29 -13.23 7.92
N LEU A 212 17.62 -13.75 6.90
CA LEU A 212 17.18 -12.94 5.76
C LEU A 212 15.81 -12.34 6.09
N THR A 213 15.80 -11.16 6.74
CA THR A 213 14.58 -10.43 7.12
C THR A 213 14.45 -9.12 6.37
N PRO A 214 13.24 -8.55 6.23
CA PRO A 214 13.08 -7.21 5.68
C PRO A 214 13.76 -6.18 6.59
N PRO A 215 14.27 -5.05 6.05
CA PRO A 215 15.09 -4.11 6.81
C PRO A 215 14.37 -3.45 7.99
N ASN A 216 13.05 -3.29 7.91
CA ASN A 216 12.22 -2.66 8.94
C ASN A 216 12.23 -3.45 10.27
N LEU A 217 12.47 -4.77 10.25
CA LEU A 217 12.59 -5.60 11.44
C LEU A 217 13.99 -5.53 12.10
N GLY A 218 14.98 -4.95 11.41
CA GLY A 218 16.38 -4.96 11.82
C GLY A 218 16.65 -4.55 13.27
N PRO A 219 16.06 -3.46 13.79
CA PRO A 219 16.23 -3.06 15.19
C PRO A 219 15.78 -4.12 16.20
N GLU A 220 14.61 -4.73 15.99
CA GLU A 220 14.06 -5.76 16.87
C GLU A 220 14.80 -7.09 16.74
N ILE A 221 15.20 -7.47 15.52
CA ILE A 221 16.05 -8.64 15.30
C ILE A 221 17.36 -8.54 16.09
N ARG A 222 17.98 -7.35 16.13
CA ARG A 222 19.18 -7.12 16.97
C ARG A 222 18.89 -7.24 18.47
N LYS A 223 17.73 -6.76 18.93
CA LYS A 223 17.31 -6.90 20.34
C LYS A 223 17.13 -8.37 20.74
N LEU A 224 16.72 -9.23 19.81
CA LEU A 224 16.63 -10.68 20.01
C LEU A 224 18.00 -11.38 19.98
N GLY A 225 19.09 -10.66 19.75
CA GLY A 225 20.43 -11.23 19.60
C GLY A 225 20.65 -11.97 18.28
N LEU A 226 19.88 -11.62 17.24
CA LEU A 226 19.94 -12.22 15.91
C LEU A 226 20.56 -11.23 14.91
N ARG A 227 21.13 -11.74 13.80
CA ARG A 227 21.78 -10.92 12.77
C ARG A 227 20.90 -10.77 11.53
N GLY A 228 20.16 -9.67 11.43
CA GLY A 228 19.33 -9.38 10.26
C GLY A 228 20.13 -8.96 9.03
N ALA A 229 19.61 -9.26 7.84
CA ALA A 229 20.17 -8.80 6.57
C ALA A 229 20.12 -7.27 6.43
N GLY A 230 21.20 -6.68 5.92
CA GLY A 230 21.24 -5.26 5.58
C GLY A 230 20.47 -4.94 4.29
N HIS A 231 20.16 -3.66 4.06
CA HIS A 231 19.46 -3.19 2.85
C HIS A 231 20.11 -3.65 1.54
N GLY A 232 21.45 -3.74 1.51
CA GLY A 232 22.20 -4.19 0.33
C GLY A 232 21.83 -5.62 -0.11
N ALA A 233 21.50 -6.51 0.83
CA ALA A 233 21.15 -7.89 0.53
C ALA A 233 19.85 -8.00 -0.30
N TRP A 234 18.95 -7.02 -0.23
CA TRP A 234 17.65 -7.05 -0.89
C TRP A 234 17.62 -6.40 -2.27
N LYS A 235 18.73 -5.78 -2.72
CA LYS A 235 18.72 -4.95 -3.93
C LYS A 235 18.48 -5.73 -5.23
N THR A 236 19.15 -6.88 -5.38
CA THR A 236 19.11 -7.69 -6.61
C THR A 236 18.99 -9.18 -6.27
N ARG A 237 18.65 -10.01 -7.25
CA ARG A 237 18.62 -11.47 -7.06
C ARG A 237 20.00 -12.00 -6.65
N GLU A 238 21.04 -11.50 -7.28
CA GLU A 238 22.43 -11.86 -7.03
C GLU A 238 22.85 -11.46 -5.61
N SER A 239 22.40 -10.30 -5.13
CA SER A 239 22.65 -9.85 -3.75
C SER A 239 21.97 -10.76 -2.73
N ILE A 240 20.73 -11.18 -3.00
CA ILE A 240 19.98 -12.11 -2.14
C ILE A 240 20.66 -13.48 -2.13
N LEU A 241 21.00 -14.04 -3.29
CA LEU A 241 21.71 -15.32 -3.40
C LEU A 241 23.09 -15.27 -2.74
N GLY A 242 23.84 -14.18 -2.95
CA GLY A 242 25.14 -13.97 -2.32
C GLY A 242 25.03 -13.93 -0.80
N TYR A 243 23.99 -13.31 -0.26
CA TYR A 243 23.71 -13.32 1.18
C TYR A 243 23.36 -14.74 1.67
N LEU A 244 22.44 -15.43 0.99
CA LEU A 244 22.03 -16.80 1.34
C LEU A 244 23.23 -17.75 1.39
N ARG A 245 24.11 -17.71 0.39
CA ARG A 245 25.28 -18.58 0.29
C ARG A 245 26.36 -18.26 1.32
N ARG A 246 26.63 -16.97 1.56
CA ARG A 246 27.70 -16.52 2.46
C ARG A 246 27.31 -16.63 3.92
N GLU A 247 26.14 -16.13 4.29
CA GLU A 247 25.72 -16.04 5.69
C GLU A 247 24.98 -17.28 6.17
N ARG A 248 24.46 -18.12 5.26
CA ARG A 248 23.65 -19.31 5.55
C ARG A 248 22.60 -19.03 6.64
N PRO A 249 21.66 -18.09 6.39
CA PRO A 249 20.72 -17.66 7.42
C PRO A 249 19.85 -18.80 7.92
N ALA A 250 19.55 -18.82 9.22
CA ALA A 250 18.76 -19.87 9.87
C ALA A 250 17.25 -19.76 9.59
N ALA A 251 16.78 -18.59 9.16
CA ALA A 251 15.42 -18.41 8.66
C ALA A 251 15.35 -17.25 7.67
N ILE A 252 14.28 -17.28 6.88
CA ILE A 252 13.87 -16.20 5.98
C ILE A 252 12.52 -15.65 6.45
N VAL A 253 12.38 -14.33 6.42
CA VAL A 253 11.14 -13.61 6.68
C VAL A 253 10.88 -12.68 5.50
N LEU A 254 9.67 -12.75 4.98
CA LEU A 254 9.18 -11.94 3.87
C LEU A 254 7.94 -11.19 4.36
N GLY A 255 7.89 -9.87 4.17
CA GLY A 255 6.74 -9.04 4.51
C GLY A 255 6.04 -8.55 3.25
N ALA A 256 4.71 -8.73 3.15
CA ALA A 256 3.92 -8.28 2.00
C ALA A 256 4.03 -6.76 1.76
N THR A 257 4.13 -5.99 2.84
CA THR A 257 4.23 -4.51 2.82
C THR A 257 5.64 -4.01 2.57
N GLU A 258 6.67 -4.82 2.84
CA GLU A 258 8.08 -4.40 2.87
C GLU A 258 8.88 -4.92 1.68
N ASN A 259 8.63 -6.16 1.26
CA ASN A 259 9.31 -6.74 0.12
C ASN A 259 8.68 -6.27 -1.19
N ALA A 260 9.52 -6.08 -2.21
CA ALA A 260 9.06 -5.81 -3.55
C ALA A 260 8.29 -7.02 -4.11
N VAL A 261 7.27 -6.77 -4.95
CA VAL A 261 6.44 -7.84 -5.54
C VAL A 261 7.29 -8.89 -6.28
N TRP A 262 8.37 -8.47 -6.95
CA TRP A 262 9.27 -9.40 -7.63
C TRP A 262 10.03 -10.30 -6.64
N GLN A 263 10.39 -9.79 -5.45
CA GLN A 263 11.07 -10.57 -4.41
C GLN A 263 10.12 -11.64 -3.86
N LEU A 264 8.89 -11.24 -3.54
CA LEU A 264 7.85 -12.14 -3.04
C LEU A 264 7.55 -13.25 -4.06
N ARG A 265 7.27 -12.88 -5.32
CA ARG A 265 6.99 -13.87 -6.37
C ARG A 265 8.15 -14.83 -6.59
N TRP A 266 9.38 -14.31 -6.64
CA TRP A 266 10.55 -15.14 -6.85
C TRP A 266 10.78 -16.07 -5.64
N LEU A 267 10.83 -15.55 -4.42
CA LEU A 267 11.20 -16.34 -3.24
C LEU A 267 10.09 -17.29 -2.76
N LEU A 268 8.82 -16.97 -3.02
CA LEU A 268 7.69 -17.81 -2.61
C LEU A 268 7.28 -18.82 -3.69
N LEU A 269 7.19 -18.39 -4.95
CA LEU A 269 6.62 -19.21 -6.03
C LEU A 269 7.68 -19.91 -6.88
N GLN A 270 8.88 -19.32 -6.98
CA GLN A 270 9.99 -19.83 -7.77
C GLN A 270 11.29 -19.81 -6.95
N PRO A 271 11.29 -20.39 -5.73
CA PRO A 271 12.41 -20.27 -4.82
C PRO A 271 13.69 -20.79 -5.49
N PRO A 272 14.83 -20.11 -5.30
CA PRO A 272 16.12 -20.64 -5.73
C PRO A 272 16.48 -21.89 -4.93
N ALA A 273 17.46 -22.66 -5.40
CA ALA A 273 17.85 -23.94 -4.79
C ALA A 273 18.22 -23.81 -3.30
N GLU A 274 18.79 -22.68 -2.90
CA GLU A 274 19.12 -22.35 -1.52
C GLU A 274 17.90 -22.31 -0.59
N LEU A 275 16.70 -22.18 -1.14
CA LEU A 275 15.42 -22.15 -0.42
C LEU A 275 14.52 -23.35 -0.77
N ASP A 276 15.06 -24.43 -1.36
CA ASP A 276 14.25 -25.60 -1.74
C ASP A 276 13.54 -26.23 -0.53
N ALA A 277 14.16 -26.22 0.64
CA ALA A 277 13.54 -26.67 1.90
C ALA A 277 12.29 -25.85 2.30
N CYS A 278 12.14 -24.63 1.79
CA CYS A 278 11.02 -23.75 2.05
C CYS A 278 9.89 -23.84 1.02
N ARG A 279 10.08 -24.60 -0.06
CA ARG A 279 9.09 -24.70 -1.14
C ARG A 279 7.77 -25.26 -0.60
N GLY A 280 6.72 -24.45 -0.64
CA GLY A 280 5.39 -24.80 -0.11
C GLY A 280 5.30 -24.89 1.42
N ARG A 281 6.33 -24.45 2.17
CA ARG A 281 6.40 -24.56 3.63
C ARG A 281 6.49 -23.22 4.35
N PHE A 282 6.21 -22.12 3.65
CA PHE A 282 6.12 -20.81 4.29
C PHE A 282 4.93 -20.77 5.25
N TYR A 283 5.20 -20.42 6.50
CA TYR A 283 4.18 -20.15 7.51
C TYR A 283 3.79 -18.67 7.48
N ARG A 284 2.49 -18.39 7.55
CA ARG A 284 1.96 -17.03 7.53
C ARG A 284 1.58 -16.57 8.93
N ILE A 285 2.09 -15.40 9.32
CA ILE A 285 1.64 -14.64 10.50
C ILE A 285 1.31 -13.22 10.02
N GLY A 286 0.03 -12.86 10.02
CA GLY A 286 -0.42 -11.57 9.51
C GLY A 286 0.08 -11.32 8.08
N SER A 287 0.84 -10.22 7.89
CA SER A 287 1.44 -9.82 6.62
C SER A 287 2.81 -10.45 6.34
N TYR A 288 3.30 -11.35 7.21
CA TYR A 288 4.61 -11.99 7.11
C TYR A 288 4.51 -13.44 6.67
N GLN A 289 5.42 -13.85 5.78
CA GLN A 289 5.69 -15.24 5.43
C GLN A 289 7.08 -15.62 5.89
N MET A 290 7.19 -16.70 6.66
CA MET A 290 8.45 -17.12 7.25
C MET A 290 8.74 -18.58 6.93
N CYS A 291 10.01 -18.91 6.84
CA CYS A 291 10.44 -20.29 6.74
C CYS A 291 11.77 -20.45 7.48
N ARG A 292 11.90 -21.54 8.23
CA ARG A 292 13.17 -21.96 8.82
C ARG A 292 14.01 -22.66 7.76
N LEU A 293 15.29 -22.33 7.72
CA LEU A 293 16.25 -22.89 6.79
C LEU A 293 17.12 -23.93 7.49
N GLU A 294 17.28 -25.06 6.82
CA GLU A 294 18.18 -26.12 7.24
C GLU A 294 19.28 -26.24 6.18
N TRP A 295 20.49 -25.88 6.57
CA TRP A 295 21.65 -25.97 5.69
C TRP A 295 22.30 -27.34 5.86
N PRO A 296 22.66 -28.04 4.77
CA PRO A 296 23.44 -29.26 4.88
C PRO A 296 24.70 -28.98 5.69
N GLN A 297 24.98 -29.83 6.69
CA GLN A 297 26.20 -29.72 7.47
C GLN A 297 27.38 -30.12 6.58
N GLY A 298 27.93 -29.12 5.89
CA GLY A 298 29.14 -29.24 5.08
C GLY A 298 30.04 -28.04 5.35
N PRO A 299 31.37 -28.24 5.32
CA PRO A 299 32.33 -27.21 5.65
C PRO A 299 32.07 -25.94 4.84
N ILE A 300 32.21 -24.80 5.50
CA ILE A 300 32.20 -23.49 4.85
C ILE A 300 33.43 -23.47 3.95
N ARG A 301 33.28 -23.82 2.67
CA ARG A 301 34.34 -23.56 1.70
C ARG A 301 34.46 -22.04 1.61
N PRO A 302 35.61 -21.45 1.96
CA PRO A 302 35.81 -20.03 1.75
C PRO A 302 35.60 -19.73 0.25
N PRO A 303 35.07 -18.55 -0.09
CA PRO A 303 34.94 -18.16 -1.49
C PRO A 303 36.33 -18.27 -2.13
N ALA A 304 36.41 -19.00 -3.24
CA ALA A 304 37.61 -19.04 -4.05
C ALA A 304 37.93 -17.59 -4.43
N SER A 305 39.05 -17.07 -3.94
CA SER A 305 39.60 -15.79 -4.35
C SER A 305 39.89 -15.87 -5.85
N GLY A 306 39.03 -15.24 -6.64
CA GLY A 306 39.21 -14.99 -8.07
C GLY A 306 39.16 -13.50 -8.31
#